data_AF-W1YHK2-F1
#
_entry.id   AF-W1YHK2-F1
#
_cell.length_a   1.000
_cell.length_b   1.000
_cell.length_c   1.000
_cell.angle_alpha   90.00
_cell.angle_beta   90.00
_cell.angle_gamma   90.00
#
_symmetry.space_group_name_H-M   'P 1'
#
loop_
_entity.id
_entity.type
_entity.pdbx_description
1 polymer ?
#
loop_
_entity_poly.entity_id
_entity_poly.type
_entity_poly.pdbx_seq_one_letter_code
_entity_poly.pdbx_strand_id
1 'polypeptide(L)'
;MFVIGEAFFATGVAVGVGNVVHKFAKTETSLLVAVMMITGILSGFLSNTGTAAVLIPVIIGICKKSGFKQTKLLMPLVFAAAMGGNISLIGA
;
A
#
# COMPACT_ATOMS: atom_id res chain seq x y z
N MET A 1 -3.75 13.67 -8.42
CA MET A 1 -3.47 12.36 -7.81
C MET A 1 -2.60 11.46 -8.71
N PHE A 2 -2.87 11.35 -10.01
CA PHE A 2 -1.97 10.64 -10.96
C PHE A 2 -0.53 11.20 -10.98
N VAL A 3 -0.35 12.53 -10.93
CA VAL A 3 0.98 13.17 -10.88
C VAL A 3 1.79 12.77 -9.65
N ILE A 4 1.13 12.58 -8.50
CA ILE A 4 1.79 12.15 -7.25
C ILE A 4 2.14 10.66 -7.32
N GLY A 5 1.25 9.83 -7.87
CA GLY A 5 1.54 8.41 -8.13
C GLY A 5 2.72 8.22 -9.09
N GLU A 6 2.73 8.97 -10.20
CA GLU A 6 3.85 9.02 -11.15
C GLU A 6 5.13 9.54 -10.50
N ALA A 7 5.08 10.59 -9.68
CA ALA A 7 6.25 11.08 -8.96
C ALA A 7 6.83 10.04 -7.99
N PHE A 8 6.00 9.25 -7.31
CA PHE A 8 6.44 8.15 -6.44
C PHE A 8 7.07 6.98 -7.21
N PHE A 9 6.62 6.72 -8.44
CA PHE A 9 7.25 5.76 -9.33
C PHE A 9 8.54 6.30 -9.96
N ALA A 10 8.53 7.56 -10.41
CA ALA A 10 9.67 8.23 -11.04
C ALA A 10 10.84 8.44 -10.07
N THR A 11 10.56 8.70 -8.79
CA THR A 11 11.56 8.78 -7.72
C THR A 11 12.05 7.42 -7.24
N GLY A 12 11.44 6.31 -7.69
CA GLY A 12 11.81 4.96 -7.28
C GLY A 12 11.42 4.62 -5.84
N VAL A 13 10.71 5.50 -5.12
CA VAL A 13 10.24 5.27 -3.75
C VAL A 13 9.35 4.04 -3.68
N ALA A 14 8.49 3.84 -4.68
CA ALA A 14 7.65 2.64 -4.79
C ALA A 14 8.49 1.35 -4.87
N VAL A 15 9.63 1.38 -5.56
CA VAL A 15 10.55 0.25 -5.67
C VAL A 15 11.35 0.05 -4.37
N GLY A 16 11.73 1.15 -3.71
CA GLY A 16 12.42 1.13 -2.42
C GLY A 16 11.57 0.54 -1.29
N VAL A 17 10.34 1.02 -1.14
CA VAL A 17 9.37 0.47 -0.18
C VAL A 17 9.07 -0.97 -0.54
N GLY A 18 8.88 -1.29 -1.83
CA GLY A 18 8.63 -2.65 -2.25
C GLY A 18 9.78 -3.61 -1.97
N ASN A 19 11.03 -3.15 -2.05
CA ASN A 19 12.21 -3.93 -1.66
C ASN A 19 12.26 -4.21 -0.17
N VAL A 20 11.96 -3.22 0.66
CA VAL A 20 11.93 -3.38 2.12
C VAL A 20 10.84 -4.37 2.51
N VAL A 21 9.64 -4.19 1.95
CA VAL A 21 8.50 -5.06 2.22
C VAL A 21 8.78 -6.49 1.73
N HIS A 22 9.37 -6.66 0.53
CA HIS A 22 9.72 -7.99 0.01
C HIS A 22 10.84 -8.67 0.80
N LYS A 23 11.81 -7.91 1.33
CA LYS A 23 12.91 -8.45 2.16
C LYS A 23 12.38 -9.02 3.49
N PHE A 24 11.32 -8.41 4.04
CA PHE A 24 10.67 -8.88 5.27
C PHE A 24 9.60 -9.94 5.03
N ALA A 25 8.88 -9.87 3.90
CA ALA A 25 7.76 -10.75 3.61
C ALA A 25 8.14 -11.84 2.59
N LYS A 26 8.67 -12.96 3.10
CA LYS A 26 9.03 -14.15 2.30
C LYS A 26 7.82 -14.97 1.81
N THR A 27 6.63 -14.73 2.36
CA THR A 27 5.39 -15.49 2.08
C THR A 27 4.27 -14.55 1.67
N GLU A 28 3.38 -15.01 0.77
CA GLU A 28 2.23 -14.24 0.26
C GLU A 28 1.36 -13.69 1.41
N THR A 29 1.14 -14.47 2.46
CA THR A 29 0.39 -14.07 3.66
C THR A 29 1.12 -13.00 4.48
N SER A 30 2.44 -13.11 4.63
CA SER A 30 3.24 -12.12 5.37
C SER A 30 3.27 -10.79 4.63
N LEU A 31 3.31 -10.82 3.30
CA LEU A 31 3.27 -9.64 2.44
C LEU A 31 1.92 -8.93 2.58
N LEU A 32 0.84 -9.70 2.57
CA LEU A 32 -0.52 -9.19 2.74
C LEU A 32 -0.69 -8.53 4.11
N VAL A 33 -0.25 -9.19 5.19
CA VAL A 33 -0.32 -8.62 6.54
C VAL A 33 0.51 -7.34 6.67
N ALA A 34 1.73 -7.32 6.12
CA ALA A 34 2.58 -6.13 6.14
C ALA A 34 1.91 -4.95 5.40
N VAL A 35 1.35 -5.21 4.21
CA VAL A 35 0.61 -4.22 3.43
C VAL A 35 -0.60 -3.71 4.21
N MET A 36 -1.41 -4.59 4.79
CA MET A 36 -2.59 -4.19 5.57
C MET A 36 -2.21 -3.35 6.80
N MET A 37 -1.14 -3.71 7.51
CA MET A 37 -0.69 -2.97 8.70
C MET A 37 -0.20 -1.57 8.33
N ILE A 38 0.65 -1.47 7.29
CA ILE A 38 1.14 -0.17 6.79
C ILE A 38 -0.03 0.69 6.34
N THR A 39 -0.96 0.10 5.58
CA THR A 39 -2.13 0.82 5.04
C THR A 39 -3.05 1.31 6.14
N GLY A 40 -3.36 0.46 7.13
CA GLY A 40 -4.23 0.83 8.24
C GLY A 40 -3.64 1.95 9.10
N ILE A 41 -2.34 1.89 9.40
CA ILE A 41 -1.64 2.95 10.13
C ILE A 41 -1.64 4.24 9.31
N LEU A 42 -1.26 4.20 8.03
CA LEU A 42 -1.20 5.39 7.17
C LEU A 42 -2.60 6.03 7.01
N SER A 43 -3.65 5.22 6.90
CA SER A 43 -5.04 5.69 6.79
C SER A 43 -5.58 6.30 8.10
N GLY A 44 -4.98 5.98 9.24
CA GLY A 44 -5.29 6.68 10.50
C GLY A 44 -4.80 8.13 10.52
N PHE A 45 -3.80 8.48 9.69
CA PHE A 45 -3.25 9.84 9.59
C PHE A 45 -3.68 10.57 8.31
N LEU A 46 -4.13 9.84 7.29
CA LEU A 46 -4.43 10.32 5.95
C LEU A 46 -5.80 9.81 5.51
N SER A 47 -6.61 10.62 4.81
CA SER A 47 -7.92 10.17 4.31
C SER A 47 -7.80 8.92 3.45
N ASN A 48 -8.83 8.06 3.47
CA ASN A 48 -8.87 6.76 2.76
C ASN A 48 -8.41 6.87 1.28
N THR A 49 -8.86 7.91 0.58
CA THR A 49 -8.51 8.19 -0.83
C THR A 49 -7.04 8.55 -1.03
N GLY A 50 -6.45 9.32 -0.10
CA GLY A 50 -5.04 9.71 -0.16
C GLY A 50 -4.11 8.52 0.08
N THR A 51 -4.45 7.70 1.06
CA THR A 51 -3.73 6.46 1.36
C THR A 51 -3.74 5.49 0.19
N ALA A 52 -4.92 5.27 -0.42
CA ALA A 52 -5.04 4.44 -1.60
C ALA A 52 -4.22 4.99 -2.79
N ALA A 53 -4.29 6.30 -3.04
CA ALA A 53 -3.56 6.93 -4.13
C ALA A 53 -2.04 6.76 -4.02
N VAL A 54 -1.50 6.75 -2.80
CA VAL A 54 -0.07 6.57 -2.55
C VAL A 54 0.34 5.10 -2.55
N LEU A 55 -0.50 4.19 -2.04
CA LEU A 55 -0.11 2.78 -1.86
C LEU A 55 -0.44 1.87 -3.04
N ILE A 56 -1.45 2.17 -3.87
CA ILE A 56 -1.72 1.44 -5.12
C ILE A 56 -0.46 1.32 -6.00
N PRO A 57 0.27 2.40 -6.33
CA PRO A 57 1.47 2.29 -7.16
C PRO A 57 2.56 1.42 -6.49
N VAL A 58 2.73 1.55 -5.18
CA VAL A 58 3.69 0.75 -4.39
C VAL A 58 3.35 -0.74 -4.48
N ILE A 59 2.08 -1.12 -4.29
CA ILE A 59 1.63 -2.52 -4.38
C ILE A 59 1.82 -3.06 -5.80
N ILE A 60 1.50 -2.28 -6.83
CA ILE A 60 1.72 -2.70 -8.22
C ILE A 60 3.20 -2.98 -8.47
N GLY A 61 4.10 -2.14 -7.95
CA GLY A 61 5.55 -2.35 -8.00
C GLY A 61 6.00 -3.63 -7.29
N ILE A 62 5.48 -3.88 -6.08
CA ILE A 62 5.74 -5.10 -5.31
C ILE A 62 5.27 -6.36 -6.06
N CYS A 63 4.06 -6.31 -6.63
CA CYS A 63 3.50 -7.42 -7.38
C CYS A 63 4.30 -7.72 -8.65
N LYS A 64 4.71 -6.67 -9.38
CA LYS A 64 5.59 -6.81 -10.55
C LYS A 64 6.92 -7.47 -10.19
N LYS A 65 7.47 -7.18 -9.02
CA LYS A 65 8.75 -7.73 -8.56
C LYS A 65 8.63 -9.14 -7.97
N SER A 66 7.54 -9.44 -7.27
CA SER A 66 7.35 -10.70 -6.56
C SER A 66 6.57 -11.74 -7.38
N GLY A 67 6.00 -11.36 -8.52
CA GLY A 67 5.16 -12.23 -9.35
C GLY A 67 3.78 -12.53 -8.77
N PHE A 68 3.40 -11.91 -7.65
CA PHE A 68 2.09 -12.11 -7.03
C PHE A 68 0.97 -11.37 -7.78
N LYS A 69 -0.25 -11.92 -7.71
CA LYS A 69 -1.43 -11.31 -8.33
C LYS A 69 -1.81 -10.00 -7.62
N GLN A 70 -1.81 -8.90 -8.36
CA GLN A 70 -2.17 -7.57 -7.88
C GLN A 70 -3.52 -7.52 -7.17
N THR A 71 -4.54 -8.19 -7.73
CA THR A 71 -5.92 -8.21 -7.19
C THR A 71 -5.97 -8.74 -5.76
N LYS A 72 -5.11 -9.70 -5.41
CA LYS A 72 -5.06 -10.28 -4.06
C LYS A 72 -4.49 -9.33 -3.00
N LEU A 73 -3.72 -8.33 -3.40
CA LEU A 73 -3.11 -7.35 -2.48
C LEU A 73 -3.83 -6.00 -2.50
N LEU A 74 -4.41 -5.64 -3.65
CA LEU A 74 -5.22 -4.43 -3.79
C LEU A 74 -6.55 -4.51 -3.03
N MET A 75 -7.21 -5.66 -2.99
CA MET A 75 -8.48 -5.79 -2.29
C MET A 75 -8.34 -5.67 -0.76
N PRO A 76 -7.38 -6.34 -0.10
CA PRO A 76 -7.10 -6.12 1.33
C PRO A 76 -6.61 -4.71 1.65
N LEU A 77 -5.85 -4.06 0.75
CA LEU A 77 -5.44 -2.67 0.91
C LEU A 77 -6.66 -1.76 1.06
N VAL A 78 -7.64 -1.84 0.17
CA VAL A 78 -8.83 -0.98 0.22
C VAL A 78 -9.61 -1.20 1.50
N PHE A 79 -9.74 -2.46 1.95
CA PHE A 79 -10.36 -2.76 3.24
C PHE A 79 -9.57 -2.22 4.43
N ALA A 80 -8.24 -2.35 4.43
CA ALA A 80 -7.37 -1.82 5.48
C ALA A 80 -7.38 -0.29 5.52
N ALA A 81 -7.44 0.37 4.35
CA ALA A 81 -7.53 1.82 4.25
C ALA A 81 -8.90 2.31 4.75
N ALA A 82 -9.99 1.63 4.40
CA ALA A 82 -11.33 1.93 4.91
C ALA A 82 -11.42 1.71 6.43
N MET A 83 -10.90 0.59 6.95
CA MET A 83 -10.87 0.33 8.40
C MET A 83 -9.99 1.33 9.14
N GLY A 84 -8.79 1.63 8.64
CA GLY A 84 -7.85 2.57 9.27
C GLY A 84 -8.38 4.00 9.30
N GLY A 85 -9.04 4.43 8.22
CA GLY A 85 -9.70 5.75 8.17
C GLY A 85 -10.84 5.87 9.18
N ASN A 86 -11.51 4.76 9.49
CA ASN A 86 -12.58 4.72 10.48
C ASN A 86 -12.08 4.57 11.93
N ILE A 87 -10.77 4.32 12.13
CA ILE A 87 -10.12 4.28 13.46
C ILE A 87 -9.70 5.68 13.91
N SER A 88 -9.62 6.67 13.01
CA SER A 88 -9.17 8.04 13.31
C SER A 88 -10.22 9.08 12.94
N LEU A 89 -10.40 10.08 13.80
CA LEU A 89 -11.29 11.23 13.58
C LEU A 89 -10.85 12.11 12.38
N ILE A 90 -9.62 11.93 11.89
CA ILE A 90 -8.99 12.70 10.79
C ILE A 90 -9.18 12.00 9.43
N GLY A 91 -9.39 10.67 9.43
CA GLY A 91 -9.43 9.85 8.22
C GLY A 91 -10.76 9.89 7.47
N ALA A 92 -11.82 10.35 8.12
CA ALA A 92 -13.16 10.59 7.57
C ALA A 92 -13.28 11.98 6.95
#